data_AF-A0A7S2MYE3-F1
#
_entry.id   AF-A0A7S2MYE3-F1
#
_cell.length_a   1.000
_cell.length_b   1.000
_cell.length_c   1.000
_cell.angle_alpha   90.00
_cell.angle_beta   90.00
_cell.angle_gamma   90.00
#
_symmetry.space_group_name_H-M   'P 1'
#
loop_
_entity.id
_entity.type
_entity.pdbx_description
1 polymer ?
#
loop_
_entity_poly.entity_id
_entity_poly.type
_entity_poly.pdbx_seq_one_letter_code
_entity_poly.pdbx_strand_id
1 'polypeptide(L)'
;GSARILLITPPPCDHDAWHHHCVSNYGDVSAEADPNRRFQVTQKYATAAVRLGAEEEIPTADLHASLVSRGDWKALLRDGLHPNAAGGGAIAEVVLSAIEKHYPELRPGAFGDTDPAKLPLDFPDHKSVDIADIEGSFRKHAEANQRPEV
;
A
#
# COMPACT_ATOMS: atom_id res chain seq x y z
N GLY A 1 -16.78 -8.64 13.14
CA GLY A 1 -16.41 -8.19 11.78
C GLY A 1 -15.45 -9.16 11.11
N SER A 2 -15.72 -9.50 9.85
CA SER A 2 -14.80 -10.26 8.97
C SER A 2 -13.66 -9.37 8.47
N ALA A 3 -12.48 -9.96 8.24
CA ALA A 3 -11.34 -9.24 7.68
C ALA A 3 -11.66 -8.72 6.27
N ARG A 4 -11.23 -7.48 5.97
CA ARG A 4 -11.22 -6.94 4.60
C ARG A 4 -9.93 -7.39 3.90
N ILE A 5 -10.03 -7.75 2.62
CA ILE A 5 -8.90 -8.26 1.84
C ILE A 5 -8.71 -7.34 0.63
N LEU A 6 -7.49 -6.84 0.44
CA LEU A 6 -7.09 -6.09 -0.75
C LEU A 6 -5.95 -6.83 -1.42
N LEU A 7 -6.12 -7.23 -2.69
CA LEU A 7 -5.01 -7.78 -3.47
C LEU A 7 -4.13 -6.65 -3.99
N ILE A 8 -2.82 -6.89 -4.04
CA ILE A 8 -1.84 -5.94 -4.56
C ILE A 8 -1.04 -6.65 -5.65
N THR A 9 -1.04 -6.11 -6.86
CA THR A 9 -0.25 -6.68 -7.96
C THR A 9 1.24 -6.42 -7.73
N PRO A 10 2.15 -7.31 -8.18
CA PRO A 10 3.57 -7.01 -8.13
C PRO A 10 3.88 -5.74 -8.96
N PRO A 11 4.65 -4.78 -8.42
CA PRO A 11 5.07 -3.59 -9.16
C PRO A 11 5.98 -3.99 -10.35
N PRO A 12 6.12 -3.12 -11.38
CA PRO A 12 6.96 -3.43 -12.53
C PRO A 12 8.45 -3.54 -12.12
N CYS A 13 9.21 -4.38 -12.82
CA CYS A 13 10.63 -4.61 -12.58
C CYS A 13 11.45 -4.16 -13.79
N ASP A 14 12.47 -3.33 -13.55
CA ASP A 14 13.51 -3.03 -14.52
C ASP A 14 14.57 -4.12 -14.46
N HIS A 15 14.38 -5.13 -15.31
CA HIS A 15 15.18 -6.34 -15.29
C HIS A 15 16.67 -6.11 -15.62
N ASP A 16 16.99 -5.11 -16.43
CA ASP A 16 18.38 -4.77 -16.75
C ASP A 16 19.08 -4.16 -15.53
N ALA A 17 18.45 -3.16 -14.90
CA ALA A 17 18.98 -2.53 -13.70
C ALA A 17 19.07 -3.53 -12.53
N TRP A 18 18.06 -4.40 -12.37
CA TRP A 18 18.06 -5.44 -11.36
C TRP A 18 19.14 -6.49 -11.58
N HIS A 19 19.35 -6.92 -12.83
CA HIS A 19 20.43 -7.83 -13.18
C HIS A 19 21.80 -7.21 -12.90
N HIS A 20 22.04 -5.96 -13.32
CA HIS A 20 23.27 -5.23 -13.00
C HIS A 20 23.50 -5.11 -11.49
N HIS A 21 22.45 -4.81 -10.72
CA HIS A 21 22.52 -4.77 -9.26
C HIS A 21 22.90 -6.14 -8.68
N CYS A 22 22.34 -7.23 -9.21
CA CYS A 22 22.63 -8.58 -8.74
C CYS A 22 24.09 -8.97 -8.98
N VAL A 23 24.58 -8.78 -10.21
CA VAL A 23 25.98 -9.06 -10.59
C VAL A 23 26.95 -8.25 -9.73
N SER A 24 26.64 -6.97 -9.49
CA SER A 24 27.53 -6.07 -8.74
C SER A 24 27.61 -6.41 -7.24
N ASN A 25 26.51 -6.87 -6.62
CA ASN A 25 26.45 -7.07 -5.16
C ASN A 25 26.64 -8.52 -4.72
N TYR A 26 26.30 -9.49 -5.56
CA TYR A 26 26.30 -10.91 -5.19
C TYR A 26 27.30 -11.74 -6.01
N GLY A 27 28.07 -11.11 -6.90
CA GLY A 27 28.99 -11.79 -7.81
C GLY A 27 28.25 -12.49 -8.94
N ASP A 28 28.90 -13.46 -9.59
CA ASP A 28 28.32 -14.27 -10.66
C ASP A 28 27.22 -15.19 -10.08
N VAL A 29 26.05 -14.61 -9.80
CA VAL A 29 24.83 -15.31 -9.44
C VAL A 29 24.28 -15.97 -10.70
N SER A 30 24.95 -17.08 -11.04
CA SER A 30 24.75 -17.96 -12.19
C SER A 30 25.05 -17.34 -13.56
N ALA A 31 25.86 -18.06 -14.32
CA ALA A 31 26.20 -17.86 -15.73
C ALA A 31 24.99 -18.00 -16.69
N GLU A 32 23.82 -17.52 -16.31
CA GLU A 32 22.74 -17.21 -17.21
C GLU A 32 22.90 -15.73 -17.54
N ALA A 33 23.16 -15.40 -18.81
CA ALA A 33 23.14 -14.03 -19.33
C ALA A 33 21.75 -13.36 -19.22
N ASP A 34 20.86 -13.94 -18.42
CA ASP A 34 19.45 -13.67 -18.37
C ASP A 34 18.99 -13.17 -17.00
N PRO A 35 18.23 -12.06 -16.91
CA PRO A 35 17.69 -11.61 -15.64
C PRO A 35 16.75 -12.63 -14.98
N ASN A 36 16.98 -12.92 -13.70
CA ASN A 36 16.12 -13.82 -12.90
C ASN A 36 14.70 -13.28 -12.65
N ARG A 37 14.44 -12.02 -13.01
CA ARG A 37 13.14 -11.36 -13.00
C ARG A 37 13.01 -10.57 -14.28
N ARG A 38 11.84 -10.63 -14.93
CA ARG A 38 11.58 -9.97 -16.21
C ARG A 38 10.27 -9.19 -16.16
N PHE A 39 10.26 -8.00 -16.76
CA PHE A 39 9.08 -7.15 -16.85
C PHE A 39 7.85 -7.90 -17.36
N GLN A 40 8.00 -8.62 -18.48
CA GLN A 40 6.90 -9.35 -19.13
C GLN A 40 6.38 -10.52 -18.28
N VAL A 41 7.24 -11.15 -17.49
CA VAL A 41 6.83 -12.21 -16.56
C VAL A 41 6.08 -11.59 -15.39
N THR A 42 6.61 -10.53 -14.78
CA THR A 42 5.92 -9.78 -13.72
C THR A 42 4.54 -9.30 -14.16
N GLN A 43 4.42 -8.80 -15.40
CA GLN A 43 3.15 -8.37 -15.97
C GLN A 43 2.13 -9.52 -16.05
N LYS A 44 2.55 -10.74 -16.41
CA LYS A 44 1.64 -11.92 -16.42
C LYS A 44 1.09 -12.21 -15.02
N TYR A 45 1.93 -12.14 -13.99
CA TYR A 45 1.48 -12.33 -12.60
C TYR A 45 0.58 -11.19 -12.13
N ALA A 46 0.87 -9.94 -12.51
CA ALA A 46 -0.01 -8.81 -12.23
C ALA A 46 -1.39 -8.97 -12.88
N THR A 47 -1.45 -9.34 -14.16
CA THR A 47 -2.70 -9.64 -14.86
C THR A 47 -3.45 -10.80 -14.20
N ALA A 48 -2.76 -11.86 -13.79
CA ALA A 48 -3.37 -12.98 -13.08
C ALA A 48 -3.96 -12.55 -11.72
N ALA A 49 -3.26 -11.70 -10.96
CA ALA A 49 -3.76 -11.18 -9.69
C ALA A 49 -5.00 -10.28 -9.86
N VAL A 50 -5.03 -9.41 -10.88
CA VAL A 50 -6.23 -8.60 -11.21
C VAL A 50 -7.40 -9.51 -11.57
N ARG A 51 -7.15 -10.52 -12.41
CA ARG A 51 -8.18 -11.48 -12.79
C ARG A 51 -8.72 -12.25 -11.58
N LEU A 52 -7.85 -12.73 -10.70
CA LEU A 52 -8.24 -13.41 -9.47
C LEU A 52 -9.09 -12.50 -8.58
N GLY A 53 -8.70 -11.24 -8.41
CA GLY A 53 -9.49 -10.28 -7.64
C GLY A 53 -10.91 -10.09 -8.21
N ALA A 54 -11.04 -10.05 -9.53
CA ALA A 54 -12.35 -9.99 -10.17
C ALA A 54 -13.16 -11.29 -9.98
N GLU A 55 -12.53 -12.46 -10.08
CA GLU A 55 -13.18 -13.77 -9.92
C GLU A 55 -13.66 -14.02 -8.48
N GLU A 56 -12.91 -13.56 -7.49
CA GLU A 56 -13.22 -13.73 -6.06
C GLU A 56 -13.99 -12.54 -5.45
N GLU A 57 -14.36 -11.55 -6.26
CA GLU A 57 -14.96 -10.28 -5.81
C GLU A 57 -14.11 -9.53 -4.76
N ILE A 58 -12.79 -9.67 -4.85
CA ILE A 58 -11.81 -9.01 -3.99
C ILE A 58 -11.22 -7.80 -4.72
N PRO A 59 -11.32 -6.58 -4.16
CA PRO A 59 -10.68 -5.39 -4.70
C PRO A 59 -9.17 -5.60 -4.93
N THR A 60 -8.66 -5.05 -6.03
CA THR A 60 -7.24 -5.14 -6.38
C THR A 60 -6.65 -3.76 -6.60
N ALA A 61 -5.56 -3.46 -5.91
CA ALA A 61 -4.67 -2.34 -6.19
C ALA A 61 -3.65 -2.75 -7.25
N ASP A 62 -3.87 -2.36 -8.51
CA ASP A 62 -2.98 -2.70 -9.62
C ASP A 62 -1.76 -1.77 -9.67
N LEU A 63 -0.74 -2.08 -8.87
CA LEU A 63 0.53 -1.35 -8.87
C LEU A 63 1.26 -1.45 -10.21
N HIS A 64 1.21 -2.59 -10.89
CA HIS A 64 1.90 -2.77 -12.16
C HIS A 64 1.46 -1.74 -13.20
N ALA A 65 0.17 -1.73 -13.53
CA ALA A 65 -0.37 -0.78 -14.50
C ALA A 65 -0.27 0.67 -14.01
N SER A 66 -0.53 0.90 -12.71
CA SER A 66 -0.52 2.25 -12.12
C SER A 66 0.87 2.89 -12.06
N LEU A 67 1.94 2.11 -11.91
CA LEU A 67 3.30 2.65 -11.94
C LEU A 67 3.79 2.82 -13.38
N VAL A 68 3.53 1.85 -14.26
CA VAL A 68 3.91 1.96 -15.69
C VAL A 68 3.28 3.18 -16.37
N SER A 69 2.06 3.57 -15.97
CA SER A 69 1.37 4.75 -16.53
C SER A 69 1.95 6.09 -16.08
N ARG A 70 2.84 6.13 -15.08
CA ARG A 70 3.44 7.37 -14.53
C ARG A 70 4.64 7.90 -15.34
N GLY A 71 4.86 7.41 -16.56
CA GLY A 71 5.95 7.85 -17.43
C GLY A 71 7.24 7.08 -17.16
N ASP A 72 8.30 7.76 -16.69
CA ASP A 72 9.58 7.12 -16.34
C ASP A 72 9.47 6.35 -15.01
N TRP A 73 8.69 5.28 -15.02
CA TRP A 73 8.46 4.43 -13.85
C TRP A 73 9.72 3.76 -13.33
N LYS A 74 10.76 3.61 -14.17
CA LYS A 74 12.05 3.04 -13.76
C LYS A 74 12.74 3.96 -12.73
N ALA A 75 12.58 5.28 -12.86
CA ALA A 75 13.07 6.25 -11.88
C ALA A 75 12.36 6.17 -10.52
N LEU A 76 11.29 5.37 -10.38
CA LEU A 76 10.65 5.07 -9.09
C LEU A 76 11.35 3.93 -8.35
N LEU A 77 12.32 3.27 -8.97
CA LEU A 77 13.06 2.14 -8.39
C LEU A 77 14.46 2.58 -7.96
N ARG A 78 15.01 1.92 -6.95
CA ARG A 78 16.38 2.15 -6.45
C ARG A 78 17.41 1.33 -7.22
N ASP A 79 17.09 0.09 -7.50
CA ASP A 79 18.00 -0.93 -8.03
C ASP A 79 17.38 -1.75 -9.16
N GLY A 80 16.27 -1.25 -9.73
CA GLY A 80 15.48 -1.97 -10.74
C GLY A 80 14.41 -2.91 -10.17
N LEU A 81 14.34 -3.08 -8.84
CA LEU A 81 13.30 -3.89 -8.19
C LEU A 81 12.63 -3.17 -7.02
N HIS A 82 13.42 -2.70 -6.06
CA HIS A 82 12.90 -2.09 -4.84
C HIS A 82 12.52 -0.63 -5.10
N PRO A 83 11.33 -0.17 -4.65
CA PRO A 83 10.95 1.23 -4.76
C PRO A 83 11.92 2.14 -4.00
N ASN A 84 12.21 3.31 -4.57
CA ASN A 84 12.83 4.42 -3.84
C ASN A 84 11.75 5.25 -3.11
N ALA A 85 12.10 6.40 -2.54
CA ALA A 85 11.15 7.24 -1.81
C ALA A 85 9.95 7.69 -2.68
N ALA A 86 10.21 8.10 -3.93
CA ALA A 86 9.15 8.48 -4.86
C ALA A 86 8.28 7.28 -5.26
N GLY A 87 8.90 6.11 -5.49
CA GLY A 87 8.17 4.88 -5.77
C GLY A 87 7.31 4.40 -4.59
N GLY A 88 7.82 4.50 -3.37
CA GLY A 88 7.06 4.22 -2.15
C GLY A 88 5.85 5.14 -2.00
N GLY A 89 6.01 6.44 -2.29
CA GLY A 89 4.91 7.39 -2.35
C GLY A 89 3.86 7.03 -3.40
N ALA A 90 4.28 6.68 -4.62
CA ALA A 90 3.36 6.27 -5.68
C ALA A 90 2.59 4.97 -5.34
N ILE A 91 3.23 4.01 -4.66
CA ILE A 91 2.56 2.80 -4.16
C ILE A 91 1.53 3.16 -3.08
N ALA A 92 1.90 4.01 -2.12
CA ALA A 92 1.00 4.46 -1.06
C ALA A 92 -0.24 5.15 -1.63
N GLU A 93 -0.08 6.02 -2.63
CA GLU A 93 -1.21 6.67 -3.32
C GLU A 93 -2.19 5.65 -3.92
N VAL A 94 -1.69 4.62 -4.60
CA VAL A 94 -2.55 3.60 -5.25
C VAL A 94 -3.28 2.76 -4.21
N VAL A 95 -2.58 2.32 -3.16
CA VAL A 95 -3.17 1.52 -2.07
C VAL A 95 -4.20 2.32 -1.29
N LEU A 96 -3.88 3.56 -0.89
CA LEU A 96 -4.81 4.41 -0.15
C LEU A 96 -6.04 4.78 -0.98
N SER A 97 -5.88 5.00 -2.29
CA SER A 97 -7.01 5.23 -3.20
C SER A 97 -7.91 3.99 -3.31
N ALA A 98 -7.33 2.78 -3.32
CA ALA A 98 -8.09 1.54 -3.32
C ALA A 98 -8.85 1.33 -1.99
N ILE A 99 -8.21 1.63 -0.86
CA ILE A 99 -8.86 1.60 0.46
C ILE A 99 -10.01 2.61 0.50
N GLU A 100 -9.78 3.86 0.13
CA GLU A 100 -10.83 4.90 0.13
C GLU A 100 -12.04 4.50 -0.75
N LYS A 101 -11.79 3.87 -1.89
CA LYS A 101 -12.84 3.45 -2.82
C LYS A 101 -13.63 2.23 -2.33
N HIS A 102 -12.96 1.22 -1.78
CA HIS A 102 -13.55 -0.09 -1.53
C HIS A 102 -13.83 -0.38 -0.05
N TYR A 103 -13.06 0.25 0.84
CA TYR A 103 -13.13 0.13 2.29
C TYR A 103 -13.03 1.51 2.96
N PRO A 104 -13.95 2.46 2.66
CA PRO A 104 -13.88 3.82 3.15
C PRO A 104 -13.80 3.89 4.70
N GLU A 105 -14.38 2.92 5.39
CA GLU A 105 -14.31 2.79 6.86
C GLU A 105 -12.91 2.50 7.40
N LEU A 106 -12.00 2.04 6.52
CA LEU A 106 -10.58 1.78 6.80
C LEU A 106 -9.67 2.87 6.25
N ARG A 107 -10.21 3.98 5.74
CA ARG A 107 -9.41 5.12 5.30
C ARG A 107 -8.71 5.76 6.51
N PRO A 108 -7.37 5.95 6.48
CA PRO A 108 -6.69 6.69 7.53
C PRO A 108 -7.18 8.14 7.59
N GLY A 109 -7.44 8.64 8.80
CA GLY A 109 -7.60 10.07 9.05
C GLY A 109 -6.26 10.80 9.05
N ALA A 110 -6.24 12.05 8.60
CA ALA A 110 -5.11 12.93 8.88
C ALA A 110 -5.14 13.40 10.34
N PHE A 111 -4.02 13.93 10.85
CA PHE A 111 -4.03 14.55 12.18
C PHE A 111 -5.01 15.74 12.21
N GLY A 112 -5.97 15.70 13.14
CA GLY A 112 -7.04 16.72 13.24
C GLY A 112 -8.24 16.49 12.31
N ASP A 113 -8.29 15.36 11.61
CA ASP A 113 -9.41 14.97 10.77
C ASP A 113 -10.56 14.44 11.64
N THR A 114 -11.70 15.12 11.60
CA THR A 114 -12.88 14.80 12.43
C THR A 114 -13.98 14.08 11.65
N ASP A 115 -13.67 13.57 10.46
CA ASP A 115 -14.65 12.83 9.65
C ASP A 115 -14.96 11.47 10.31
N PRO A 116 -16.20 11.27 10.82
CA PRO A 116 -16.57 10.03 11.51
C PRO A 116 -16.62 8.81 10.59
N ALA A 117 -16.52 9.00 9.26
CA ALA A 117 -16.45 7.90 8.30
C ALA A 117 -15.05 7.26 8.18
N LYS A 118 -14.02 7.81 8.84
CA LYS A 118 -12.63 7.35 8.77
C LYS A 118 -12.24 6.51 9.98
N LEU A 119 -11.05 5.91 9.92
CA LEU A 119 -10.42 5.27 11.08
C LEU A 119 -10.22 6.32 12.21
N PRO A 120 -10.91 6.18 13.36
CA PRO A 120 -10.71 7.08 14.49
C PRO A 120 -9.35 6.81 15.14
N LEU A 121 -8.82 7.81 15.82
CA LEU A 121 -7.69 7.60 16.73
C LEU A 121 -8.11 6.68 17.87
N ASP A 122 -7.23 5.78 18.29
CA ASP A 122 -7.50 4.86 19.41
C ASP A 122 -7.73 5.60 20.73
N PHE A 123 -7.10 6.78 20.87
CA PHE A 123 -7.08 7.58 22.09
C PHE A 123 -7.26 9.08 21.77
N PRO A 124 -7.69 9.88 22.77
CA PRO A 124 -7.81 11.33 22.59
C PRO A 124 -6.45 11.94 22.22
N ASP A 125 -6.49 13.05 21.48
CA ASP A 125 -5.31 13.88 21.31
C ASP A 125 -4.82 14.36 22.69
N HIS A 126 -3.50 14.40 22.90
CA HIS A 126 -2.92 14.84 24.16
C HIS A 126 -3.38 16.25 24.60
N LYS A 127 -3.77 17.13 23.67
CA LYS A 127 -4.29 18.47 23.98
C LYS A 127 -5.74 18.46 24.44
N SER A 128 -6.48 17.38 24.17
CA SER A 128 -7.87 17.22 24.62
C SER A 128 -7.98 16.41 25.92
N VAL A 129 -6.86 16.02 26.53
CA VAL A 129 -6.83 15.38 27.85
C VAL A 129 -6.88 16.45 28.94
N ASP A 130 -7.96 16.46 29.72
CA ASP A 130 -8.04 17.23 30.95
C ASP A 130 -7.17 16.55 32.02
N ILE A 131 -6.11 17.23 32.46
CA ILE A 131 -5.22 16.71 33.50
C ILE A 131 -5.95 16.58 34.85
N ALA A 132 -7.00 17.36 35.08
CA ALA A 132 -7.84 17.24 36.27
C ALA A 132 -8.84 16.06 36.19
N ASP A 133 -9.14 15.57 34.98
CA ASP A 133 -10.04 14.44 34.73
C ASP A 133 -9.59 13.59 33.52
N ILE A 134 -8.51 12.85 33.72
CA ILE A 134 -7.91 12.01 32.68
C ILE A 134 -8.88 10.91 32.25
N GLU A 135 -9.50 10.20 33.21
CA GLU A 135 -10.42 9.10 32.90
C GLU A 135 -11.66 9.59 32.15
N GLY A 136 -12.24 10.73 32.54
CA GLY A 136 -13.36 11.34 31.84
C GLY A 136 -13.01 11.70 30.40
N SER A 137 -11.80 12.20 30.16
CA SER A 137 -11.31 12.51 28.81
C SER A 137 -11.26 11.28 27.90
N PHE A 138 -10.74 10.16 28.41
CA PHE A 138 -10.67 8.89 27.65
C PHE A 138 -12.05 8.27 27.45
N ARG A 139 -12.94 8.32 28.46
CA ARG A 139 -14.31 7.81 28.36
C ARG A 139 -15.11 8.55 27.29
N LYS A 140 -15.03 9.89 27.29
CA LYS A 140 -15.67 10.74 26.28
C LYS A 140 -15.18 10.43 24.87
N HIS A 141 -13.88 10.21 24.70
CA HIS A 141 -13.30 9.81 23.41
C HIS A 141 -13.82 8.44 22.95
N ALA A 142 -13.86 7.46 23.85
CA ALA A 142 -14.38 6.14 23.55
C ALA A 142 -15.85 6.19 23.12
N GLU A 143 -16.69 6.95 23.83
CA GLU A 143 -18.11 7.15 23.52
C GLU A 143 -18.32 7.80 22.15
N ALA A 144 -17.53 8.82 21.81
CA ALA A 144 -17.60 9.50 20.52
C ALA A 144 -17.17 8.62 19.34
N ASN A 145 -16.37 7.57 19.59
CA ASN A 145 -15.80 6.68 18.58
C ASN A 145 -16.39 5.26 18.62
N GLN A 146 -17.51 5.04 19.33
CA GLN A 146 -18.19 3.75 19.32
C GLN A 146 -18.67 3.42 17.90
N ARG A 147 -18.17 2.31 17.36
CA ARG A 147 -18.58 1.82 16.04
C ARG A 147 -19.91 1.07 16.17
N PRO A 148 -20.86 1.25 15.25
CA PRO A 148 -21.96 0.30 15.15
C PRO A 148 -21.38 -1.10 14.90
N GLU A 149 -21.87 -2.10 15.63
CA GLU A 149 -21.50 -3.49 15.35
C GLU A 149 -21.91 -3.84 13.91
N VAL A 150 -20.95 -4.33 13.13
CA VAL A 150 -21.13 -4.78 11.73
C VAL A 150 -21.22 -6.29 11.69
#